data_AF-D4E8A2-F1
#
_entry.id   AF-D4E8A2-F1
#
_cell.length_a   1.000
_cell.length_b   1.000
_cell.length_c   1.000
_cell.angle_alpha   90.00
_cell.angle_beta   90.00
_cell.angle_gamma   90.00
#
_symmetry.space_group_name_H-M   'P 1'
#
loop_
_entity.id
_entity.type
_entity.pdbx_description
1 polymer ?
#
loop_
_entity_poly.entity_id
_entity_poly.type
_entity_poly.pdbx_seq_one_letter_code
_entity_poly.pdbx_strand_id
1 'polypeptide(L)'
;MIEYEIKAALEVLTSLPVYPLLLPDPEQEGVTYQKITDPKFDTGLASTVLVQGRFQISLYVINDYARVIELDKSICATWESIQHGHIGRWPVQAVTRGTMLQGATTLTNNSIQYRLVRDYIICYPEDAA
;
A
#
# COMPACT_ATOMS: atom_id res chain seq x y z
N MET A 1 14.54 -2.87 -4.81
CA MET A 1 13.41 -3.43 -4.04
C MET A 1 12.19 -2.57 -4.29
N ILE A 2 11.10 -3.18 -4.75
CA ILE A 2 9.84 -2.46 -5.04
C ILE A 2 9.29 -1.74 -3.80
N GLU A 3 9.60 -2.24 -2.60
CA GLU A 3 9.24 -1.68 -1.31
C GLU A 3 9.62 -0.20 -1.15
N TYR A 4 10.80 0.21 -1.64
CA TYR A 4 11.23 1.61 -1.58
C TYR A 4 10.43 2.50 -2.52
N GLU A 5 10.04 1.97 -3.68
CA GLU A 5 9.23 2.69 -4.66
C GLU A 5 7.77 2.78 -4.21
N ILE A 6 7.25 1.74 -3.55
CA ILE A 6 5.95 1.76 -2.88
C ILE A 6 5.94 2.83 -1.78
N LYS A 7 6.97 2.87 -0.93
CA LYS A 7 7.11 3.90 0.10
C LYS A 7 7.03 5.30 -0.52
N ALA A 8 7.90 5.59 -1.50
CA ALA A 8 7.97 6.90 -2.14
C ALA A 8 6.64 7.27 -2.84
N ALA A 9 6.00 6.31 -3.53
CA ALA A 9 4.72 6.54 -4.19
C ALA A 9 3.61 6.88 -3.17
N LEU A 10 3.57 6.19 -2.03
CA LEU A 10 2.59 6.46 -0.98
C LEU A 10 2.83 7.83 -0.34
N GLU A 11 4.08 8.25 -0.12
CA GLU A 11 4.41 9.58 0.42
C GLU A 11 3.89 10.68 -0.51
N VAL A 12 4.08 10.53 -1.82
CA VAL A 12 3.58 11.47 -2.83
C VAL A 12 2.05 11.49 -2.88
N LEU A 13 1.41 10.32 -2.92
CA LEU A 13 -0.05 10.21 -3.07
C LEU A 13 -0.82 10.68 -1.84
N THR A 14 -0.26 10.50 -0.65
CA THR A 14 -0.97 10.76 0.61
C THR A 14 -0.51 12.04 1.30
N SER A 15 0.67 12.55 0.95
CA SER A 15 1.33 13.63 1.69
C SER A 15 1.50 13.33 3.19
N LEU A 16 1.57 12.05 3.54
CA LEU A 16 1.79 11.55 4.90
C LEU A 16 3.14 10.81 4.97
N PRO A 17 3.79 10.78 6.14
CA PRO A 17 4.96 9.95 6.34
C PRO A 17 4.60 8.47 6.19
N VAL A 18 5.47 7.71 5.50
CA VAL A 18 5.24 6.29 5.24
C VAL A 18 6.30 5.44 5.93
N TYR A 19 5.86 4.44 6.68
CA TYR A 19 6.70 3.58 7.50
C TYR A 19 6.59 2.11 7.08
N PRO A 20 7.69 1.34 7.12
CA PRO A 20 7.63 -0.10 6.92
C PRO A 20 6.99 -0.77 8.14
N LEU A 21 6.12 -1.75 7.90
CA LEU A 21 5.54 -2.67 8.89
C LEU A 21 4.58 -2.03 9.91
N LEU A 22 5.05 -1.06 10.71
CA LEU A 22 4.33 -0.48 11.84
C LEU A 22 4.44 1.04 11.86
N LEU A 23 3.42 1.69 12.40
CA LEU A 23 3.46 3.11 12.73
C LEU A 23 4.32 3.26 14.00
N PRO A 24 5.44 3.99 13.98
CA PRO A 24 6.29 4.12 15.16
C PRO A 24 5.61 4.93 16.26
N ASP A 25 5.80 4.57 17.52
CA ASP A 25 5.53 5.50 18.62
C ASP A 25 6.58 6.65 18.57
N PRO A 26 6.19 7.94 18.66
CA PRO A 26 4.91 8.49 19.13
C PRO A 26 3.94 8.93 18.01
N GLU A 27 4.15 8.51 16.76
CA GLU A 27 3.39 9.00 15.61
C GLU A 27 1.92 8.54 15.66
N GLN A 28 1.01 9.47 15.36
CA GLN A 28 -0.45 9.24 15.39
C GLN A 28 -1.10 9.30 14.01
N GLU A 29 -0.40 9.84 13.02
CA GLU A 29 -0.84 9.87 11.63
C GLU A 29 0.28 9.33 10.73
N GLY A 30 -0.11 8.70 9.63
CA GLY A 30 0.85 8.15 8.70
C GLY A 30 0.28 7.02 7.87
N VAL A 31 1.15 6.43 7.08
CA VAL A 31 0.86 5.24 6.29
C VAL A 31 1.85 4.15 6.67
N THR A 32 1.41 2.92 6.73
CA THR A 32 2.31 1.77 6.80
C THR A 32 2.15 0.88 5.58
N TYR A 33 3.23 0.22 5.19
CA TYR A 33 3.21 -0.79 4.15
C TYR A 33 3.91 -2.06 4.62
N GLN A 34 3.34 -3.21 4.26
CA GLN A 34 3.89 -4.52 4.59
C GLN A 34 3.75 -5.47 3.40
N LYS A 35 4.85 -6.12 3.00
CA LYS A 35 4.81 -7.25 2.08
C LYS A 35 4.36 -8.49 2.84
N ILE A 36 3.22 -9.05 2.46
CA ILE A 36 2.59 -10.18 3.14
C ILE A 36 2.96 -11.50 2.48
N THR A 37 2.95 -11.55 1.15
CA THR A 37 3.34 -12.73 0.35
C THR A 37 3.94 -12.30 -0.98
N ASP A 38 4.75 -13.15 -1.59
CA ASP A 38 5.38 -12.92 -2.89
C ASP A 38 5.67 -14.20 -3.69
N PRO A 39 4.64 -15.02 -3.98
CA PRO A 39 4.80 -16.16 -4.86
C PRO A 39 5.32 -15.73 -6.25
N LYS A 40 6.19 -16.55 -6.82
CA LYS A 40 6.53 -16.45 -8.24
C LYS A 40 5.25 -16.63 -9.07
N PHE A 41 5.14 -15.84 -10.12
CA PHE A 41 4.03 -15.94 -11.05
C PHE A 41 4.21 -17.20 -11.89
N ASP A 42 3.34 -18.19 -11.69
CA ASP A 42 3.36 -19.45 -12.41
C ASP A 42 2.22 -19.48 -13.44
N THR A 43 2.59 -19.68 -14.71
CA THR A 43 1.65 -19.85 -15.82
C THR A 43 1.40 -21.32 -16.15
N GLY A 44 2.08 -22.25 -15.47
CA GLY A 44 2.07 -23.69 -15.75
C GLY A 44 2.82 -24.09 -17.02
N LEU A 45 3.40 -23.12 -17.74
CA LEU A 45 4.02 -23.33 -19.06
C LEU A 45 5.52 -22.99 -19.08
N ALA A 46 5.95 -21.98 -18.32
CA ALA A 46 7.35 -21.60 -18.17
C ALA A 46 7.60 -20.88 -16.84
N SER A 47 8.82 -21.02 -16.30
CA SER A 47 9.27 -20.20 -15.17
C SER A 47 9.35 -18.74 -15.59
N THR A 48 8.72 -17.86 -14.82
CA THR A 48 8.78 -16.41 -15.03
C THR A 48 9.66 -15.76 -13.97
N VAL A 49 10.19 -14.58 -14.30
CA VAL A 49 10.82 -13.68 -13.31
C VAL A 49 9.79 -12.81 -12.60
N LEU A 50 8.50 -12.98 -12.91
CA LEU A 50 7.42 -12.18 -12.32
C LEU A 50 7.04 -12.75 -10.95
N VAL A 51 6.61 -11.84 -10.09
CA VAL A 51 6.16 -12.10 -8.73
C VAL A 51 4.78 -11.48 -8.57
N GLN A 52 3.88 -12.18 -7.89
CA GLN A 52 2.57 -11.68 -7.51
C GLN A 52 2.58 -11.34 -6.01
N GLY A 53 3.08 -10.16 -5.67
CA GLY A 53 3.21 -9.71 -4.29
C GLY A 53 1.90 -9.21 -3.71
N ARG A 54 1.52 -9.67 -2.52
CA ARG A 54 0.46 -9.08 -1.71
C ARG A 54 1.07 -8.08 -0.74
N PHE A 55 0.71 -6.81 -0.88
CA PHE A 55 1.11 -5.73 0.02
C PHE A 55 -0.10 -5.22 0.79
N GLN A 56 0.04 -5.07 2.10
CA GLN A 56 -0.98 -4.45 2.94
C GLN A 56 -0.56 -3.02 3.23
N ILE A 57 -1.45 -2.07 2.91
CA ILE A 57 -1.29 -0.65 3.19
C ILE A 57 -2.27 -0.27 4.29
N SER A 58 -1.78 0.36 5.37
CA SER A 58 -2.64 0.92 6.43
C SER A 58 -2.51 2.43 6.46
N LEU A 59 -3.63 3.14 6.49
CA LEU A 59 -3.74 4.59 6.65
C LEU A 59 -4.18 4.90 8.08
N TYR A 60 -3.56 5.90 8.70
CA TYR A 60 -3.88 6.39 10.05
C TYR A 60 -4.06 7.91 10.01
N VAL A 61 -5.24 8.38 10.42
CA VAL A 61 -5.58 9.82 10.45
C VAL A 61 -6.38 10.12 11.72
N ILE A 62 -6.14 11.29 12.31
CA ILE A 62 -6.79 11.71 13.56
C ILE A 62 -8.02 12.57 13.27
N ASN A 63 -9.15 12.22 13.90
CA ASN A 63 -10.41 12.96 13.90
C ASN A 63 -11.05 13.23 12.54
N ASP A 64 -10.51 12.70 11.45
CA ASP A 64 -10.98 12.94 10.08
C ASP A 64 -11.15 11.62 9.30
N TYR A 65 -12.30 10.99 9.49
CA TYR A 65 -12.64 9.76 8.78
C TYR A 65 -12.82 10.00 7.27
N ALA A 66 -13.34 11.16 6.86
CA ALA A 66 -13.56 11.46 5.45
C ALA A 66 -12.23 11.49 4.69
N ARG A 67 -11.21 12.13 5.27
CA ARG A 67 -9.86 12.14 4.71
C ARG A 67 -9.27 10.74 4.55
N VAL A 68 -9.48 9.83 5.50
CA VAL A 68 -9.02 8.42 5.34
C VAL A 68 -9.61 7.77 4.09
N ILE A 69 -10.92 7.97 3.85
CA ILE A 69 -11.60 7.42 2.69
C ILE A 69 -11.12 8.05 1.39
N GLU A 70 -10.86 9.36 1.38
CA GLU A 70 -10.34 10.07 0.20
C GLU A 70 -8.93 9.63 -0.15
N LEU A 71 -8.06 9.45 0.84
CA LEU A 71 -6.71 8.93 0.66
C LEU A 71 -6.74 7.52 0.06
N ASP A 72 -7.55 6.61 0.61
CA ASP A 72 -7.72 5.25 0.07
C ASP A 72 -8.21 5.25 -1.38
N LYS A 73 -9.20 6.08 -1.70
CA LYS A 73 -9.72 6.23 -3.07
C LYS A 73 -8.65 6.74 -4.03
N SER A 74 -7.83 7.71 -3.60
CA SER A 74 -6.74 8.26 -4.40
C SER A 74 -5.69 7.20 -4.75
N ILE A 75 -5.29 6.40 -3.75
CA ILE A 75 -4.36 5.28 -3.97
C ILE A 75 -4.99 4.25 -4.91
N CYS A 76 -6.23 3.82 -4.65
CA CYS A 76 -6.94 2.86 -5.50
C CYS A 76 -7.02 3.33 -6.95
N ALA A 77 -7.50 4.55 -7.18
CA ALA A 77 -7.67 5.10 -8.52
C ALA A 77 -6.33 5.18 -9.28
N THR A 78 -5.27 5.59 -8.59
CA THR A 78 -3.94 5.68 -9.19
C THR A 78 -3.41 4.29 -9.53
N TRP A 79 -3.42 3.37 -8.56
CA TRP A 79 -2.76 2.07 -8.72
C TRP A 79 -3.55 1.11 -9.62
N GLU A 80 -4.88 1.03 -9.50
CA GLU A 80 -5.68 0.15 -10.37
C GLU A 80 -5.68 0.60 -11.84
N SER A 81 -5.30 1.85 -12.13
CA SER A 81 -5.14 2.33 -13.51
C SER A 81 -3.85 1.83 -14.19
N ILE A 82 -2.93 1.23 -13.44
CA ILE A 82 -1.64 0.76 -13.96
C ILE A 82 -1.86 -0.49 -14.80
N GLN A 83 -1.63 -0.36 -16.11
CA GLN A 83 -1.47 -1.48 -17.05
C GLN A 83 -0.11 -1.34 -17.73
N HIS A 84 0.81 -2.27 -17.46
CA HIS A 84 2.20 -2.23 -17.96
C HIS A 84 2.87 -0.87 -17.72
N GLY A 85 2.81 -0.39 -16.47
CA GLY A 85 3.32 0.92 -16.06
C GLY A 85 4.38 0.81 -14.97
N HIS A 86 4.37 1.77 -14.05
CA HIS A 86 5.35 1.84 -12.96
C HIS A 86 4.69 2.25 -11.65
N ILE A 87 5.21 1.74 -10.54
CA ILE A 87 5.07 2.37 -9.22
C ILE A 87 6.43 2.98 -8.90
N GLY A 88 6.48 4.30 -8.77
CA GLY A 88 7.75 5.02 -8.76
C GLY A 88 8.54 4.71 -10.03
N ARG A 89 9.74 4.15 -9.87
CA ARG A 89 10.61 3.69 -10.96
C ARG A 89 10.54 2.18 -11.21
N TRP A 90 9.80 1.43 -10.38
CA TRP A 90 9.70 -0.02 -10.53
C TRP A 90 8.68 -0.39 -11.60
N PRO A 91 9.02 -1.22 -12.59
CA PRO A 91 8.06 -1.68 -13.59
C PRO A 91 7.00 -2.58 -12.95
N VAL A 92 5.73 -2.32 -13.27
CA VAL A 92 4.57 -3.05 -12.72
C VAL A 92 3.63 -3.41 -13.87
N GLN A 93 3.30 -4.69 -13.98
CA GLN A 93 2.39 -5.18 -15.01
C GLN A 93 0.94 -4.80 -14.71
N ALA A 94 0.50 -5.02 -13.47
CA ALA A 94 -0.85 -4.71 -13.02
C ALA A 94 -0.90 -4.61 -11.50
N VAL A 95 -1.89 -3.87 -11.02
CA VAL A 95 -2.26 -3.81 -9.60
C VAL A 95 -3.75 -4.09 -9.45
N THR A 96 -4.10 -4.96 -8.51
CA THR A 96 -5.49 -5.27 -8.16
C THR A 96 -5.71 -5.01 -6.68
N ARG A 97 -6.80 -4.34 -6.32
CA ARG A 97 -7.19 -4.21 -4.90
C ARG A 97 -7.71 -5.53 -4.34
N GLY A 98 -7.40 -5.78 -3.07
CA GLY A 98 -7.88 -6.90 -2.29
C GLY A 98 -8.78 -6.46 -1.14
N THR A 99 -8.69 -7.20 -0.03
CA THR A 99 -9.47 -7.00 1.19
C THR A 99 -9.34 -5.58 1.73
N MET A 100 -10.43 -5.09 2.32
CA MET A 100 -10.51 -3.81 3.01
C MET A 100 -10.99 -4.03 4.44
N LEU A 101 -10.30 -3.44 5.41
CA LEU A 101 -10.72 -3.40 6.82
C LEU A 101 -10.67 -1.97 7.32
N GLN A 102 -11.55 -1.64 8.26
CA GLN A 102 -11.61 -0.33 8.88
C GLN A 102 -11.69 -0.48 10.39
N GLY A 103 -11.10 0.48 11.10
CA GLY A 103 -11.11 0.52 12.55
C GLY A 103 -11.03 1.96 13.06
N ALA A 104 -11.35 2.12 14.32
CA ALA A 104 -11.18 3.37 15.04
C ALA A 104 -10.66 3.06 16.45
N THR A 105 -9.81 3.91 16.98
CA THR A 105 -9.29 3.80 18.34
C THR A 105 -9.37 5.16 19.01
N THR A 106 -10.04 5.23 20.16
CA THR A 106 -10.06 6.43 20.99
C THR A 106 -8.74 6.52 21.74
N LEU A 107 -8.01 7.62 21.53
CA LEU A 107 -6.75 7.91 22.19
C LEU A 107 -6.99 8.50 23.59
N THR A 108 -5.93 8.54 24.41
CA THR A 108 -5.98 9.03 25.79
C THR A 108 -6.36 10.51 25.90
N ASN A 109 -6.18 11.29 24.84
CA ASN A 109 -6.57 12.70 24.73
C ASN A 109 -7.98 12.89 24.15
N ASN A 110 -8.80 11.83 24.10
CA ASN A 110 -10.15 11.79 23.51
C ASN A 110 -10.23 12.04 21.99
N SER A 111 -9.10 12.15 21.28
CA SER A 111 -9.12 12.10 19.82
C SER A 111 -9.38 10.68 19.32
N ILE A 112 -9.94 10.56 18.12
CA ILE A 112 -10.19 9.27 17.47
C ILE A 112 -9.18 9.10 16.35
N GLN A 113 -8.35 8.06 16.43
CA GLN A 113 -7.53 7.62 15.32
C GLN A 113 -8.36 6.67 14.44
N TYR A 114 -8.60 7.08 13.21
CA TYR A 114 -9.22 6.24 12.18
C TYR A 114 -8.14 5.46 11.44
N ARG A 115 -8.40 4.17 11.24
CA ARG A 115 -7.51 3.27 10.51
C ARG A 115 -8.25 2.64 9.34
N LEU A 116 -7.65 2.66 8.17
CA LEU A 116 -8.10 1.89 7.00
C LEU A 116 -6.95 1.01 6.54
N VAL A 117 -7.24 -0.28 6.33
CA VAL A 117 -6.28 -1.27 5.85
C VAL A 117 -6.77 -1.80 4.51
N ARG A 118 -5.89 -1.83 3.52
CA ARG A 118 -6.19 -2.39 2.21
C ARG A 118 -5.04 -3.25 1.70
N ASP A 119 -5.39 -4.43 1.20
CA ASP A 119 -4.46 -5.27 0.48
C ASP A 119 -4.40 -4.86 -1.01
N TYR A 120 -3.22 -4.91 -1.59
CA TYR A 120 -2.97 -4.79 -3.02
C TYR A 120 -2.18 -5.99 -3.51
N ILE A 121 -2.61 -6.56 -4.63
CA ILE A 121 -1.90 -7.60 -5.34
C ILE A 121 -1.18 -6.92 -6.51
N ILE A 122 0.14 -6.92 -6.47
CA ILE A 122 1.00 -6.25 -7.45
C ILE A 122 1.74 -7.33 -8.23
N CYS A 123 1.64 -7.29 -9.56
CA CYS A 123 2.42 -8.14 -10.45
C CYS A 123 3.63 -7.35 -10.97
N TYR A 124 4.84 -7.77 -10.64
CA TYR A 124 6.10 -7.06 -10.94
C TYR A 124 7.24 -8.05 -11.16
N PRO A 125 8.32 -7.69 -11.87
CA PRO A 125 9.51 -8.53 -11.95
C PRO A 125 10.25 -8.54 -10.62
N GLU A 126 10.77 -9.71 -10.24
CA GLU A 126 11.54 -9.96 -9.01
C GLU A 126 12.71 -8.98 -8.88
N ASP A 127 13.42 -8.76 -10.00
CA ASP A 127 14.48 -7.77 -10.13
C ASP A 127 14.14 -6.76 -11.24
N ALA A 128 14.31 -5.47 -10.93
CA ALA A 128 14.28 -4.42 -11.94
C ALA A 128 15.69 -4.28 -12.53
N ALA A 129 15.86 -4.77 -13.76
CA ALA A 129 17.09 -4.57 -14.55
C ALA A 129 17.21 -3.12 -15.05
#